data_AF-A0A965DEB3-F1
#
_entry.id   AF-A0A965DEB3-F1
#
_cell.length_a   1.000
_cell.length_b   1.000
_cell.length_c   1.000
_cell.angle_alpha   90.00
_cell.angle_beta   90.00
_cell.angle_gamma   90.00
#
_symmetry.space_group_name_H-M   'P 1'
#
loop_
_entity.id
_entity.type
_entity.pdbx_description
1 polymer ?
#
loop_
_entity_poly.entity_id
_entity_poly.type
_entity_poly.pdbx_seq_one_letter_code
_entity_poly.pdbx_strand_id
1 'polypeptide(L)'
;MGTIENQVEILQLKVKHYLITTMGRTMDEATDLEFLTALCWALREEIMVNWAATNHTFANKKVRKMYYMSMEYMPGRLLVNNLNNLCQMDIIQGLFKKVNRSFNKISQLEAEVGI
;
A
#
# COMPACT_ATOMS: atom_id res chain seq x y z
N MET A 1 2.24 -21.13 -12.54
CA MET A 1 3.58 -20.61 -12.16
C MET A 1 3.79 -19.14 -12.53
N GLY A 2 3.16 -18.60 -13.59
CA GLY A 2 3.39 -17.21 -14.04
C GLY A 2 2.49 -16.08 -13.50
N THR A 3 1.73 -16.27 -12.41
CA THR A 3 0.82 -15.23 -11.88
C THR A 3 1.50 -14.29 -10.89
N ILE A 4 2.26 -14.83 -9.94
CA ILE A 4 2.89 -14.05 -8.87
C ILE A 4 4.03 -13.18 -9.44
N GLU A 5 4.90 -13.74 -10.29
CA GLU A 5 6.00 -12.98 -10.90
C GLU A 5 5.50 -11.78 -11.72
N ASN A 6 4.42 -11.97 -12.46
CA ASN A 6 3.78 -10.90 -13.22
C ASN A 6 3.21 -9.80 -12.29
N GLN A 7 2.55 -10.19 -11.19
CA GLN A 7 2.06 -9.23 -10.20
C GLN A 7 3.19 -8.44 -9.54
N VAL A 8 4.33 -9.10 -9.27
CA VAL A 8 5.53 -8.41 -8.75
C VAL A 8 6.05 -7.38 -9.76
N GLU A 9 6.06 -7.70 -11.04
CA GLU A 9 6.50 -6.78 -12.10
C GLU A 9 5.55 -5.59 -12.27
N ILE A 10 4.24 -5.83 -12.25
CA ILE A 10 3.23 -4.77 -12.28
C ILE A 10 3.42 -3.83 -11.08
N LEU A 11 3.58 -4.39 -9.88
CA LEU A 11 3.80 -3.58 -8.68
C LEU A 11 5.12 -2.79 -8.78
N GLN A 12 6.20 -3.39 -9.28
CA GLN A 12 7.47 -2.71 -9.50
C GLN A 12 7.32 -1.54 -10.48
N LEU A 13 6.57 -1.72 -11.56
CA LEU A 13 6.28 -0.66 -12.54
C LEU A 13 5.49 0.48 -11.91
N LYS A 14 4.47 0.18 -11.09
CA LYS A 14 3.71 1.20 -10.34
C LYS A 14 4.60 1.98 -9.38
N VAL A 15 5.46 1.30 -8.62
CA VAL A 15 6.40 1.98 -7.71
C VAL A 15 7.35 2.90 -8.48
N LYS A 16 7.90 2.44 -9.60
CA LYS A 16 8.73 3.28 -10.49
C LYS A 16 7.94 4.49 -11.01
N HIS A 17 6.70 4.28 -11.45
CA HIS A 17 5.83 5.34 -11.93
C HIS A 17 5.66 6.42 -10.86
N TYR A 18 5.30 6.06 -9.63
CA TYR A 18 5.11 7.03 -8.55
C TYR A 18 6.40 7.73 -8.10
N LEU A 19 7.54 7.03 -8.08
CA LEU A 19 8.84 7.65 -7.80
C LEU A 19 9.18 8.73 -8.84
N ILE A 20 8.97 8.44 -10.12
CA ILE A 20 9.29 9.39 -11.20
C ILE A 20 8.28 10.54 -11.23
N THR A 21 6.98 10.25 -11.22
CA THR A 21 5.95 11.28 -11.41
C THR A 21 5.80 12.20 -10.21
N THR A 22 5.98 11.68 -8.99
CA THR A 22 5.71 12.45 -7.78
C THR A 22 6.97 13.01 -7.14
N MET A 23 8.10 12.28 -7.25
CA MET A 23 9.35 12.66 -6.58
C MET A 23 10.48 13.01 -7.55
N GLY A 24 10.32 12.74 -8.85
CA GLY A 24 11.37 12.97 -9.85
C GLY A 24 12.61 12.09 -9.64
N ARG A 25 12.47 10.95 -8.96
CA ARG A 25 13.59 10.05 -8.61
C ARG A 25 13.51 8.73 -9.36
N THR A 26 14.67 8.16 -9.66
CA THR A 26 14.79 6.78 -10.15
C THR A 26 14.83 5.80 -8.97
N MET A 27 14.61 4.51 -9.23
CA MET A 27 14.61 3.49 -8.17
C MET A 27 15.97 3.36 -7.46
N ASP A 28 17.06 3.63 -8.19
CA ASP A 28 18.44 3.53 -7.69
C ASP A 28 18.82 4.73 -6.82
N GLU A 29 18.26 5.91 -7.11
CA GLU A 29 18.51 7.15 -6.37
C GLU A 29 17.57 7.35 -5.17
N ALA A 30 16.40 6.71 -5.20
CA ALA A 30 15.38 6.92 -4.17
C ALA A 30 15.87 6.47 -2.79
N THR A 31 15.67 7.31 -1.78
CA THR A 31 15.87 6.94 -0.37
C THR A 31 14.88 5.87 0.06
N ASP A 32 15.15 5.21 1.19
CA ASP A 32 14.25 4.17 1.73
C ASP A 32 12.85 4.72 2.06
N LEU A 33 12.76 5.98 2.49
CA LEU A 33 11.49 6.66 2.77
C LEU A 33 10.72 7.01 1.50
N GLU A 34 11.40 7.49 0.47
CA GLU A 34 10.78 7.78 -0.84
C GLU A 34 10.26 6.50 -1.49
N PHE A 35 11.04 5.42 -1.44
CA PHE A 35 10.61 4.11 -1.91
C PHE A 35 9.37 3.60 -1.14
N LEU A 36 9.38 3.71 0.20
CA LEU A 36 8.23 3.35 1.03
C LEU A 36 6.99 4.15 0.62
N THR A 37 7.13 5.46 0.46
CA THR A 37 6.01 6.35 0.11
C THR A 37 5.42 6.00 -1.25
N ALA A 38 6.27 5.74 -2.25
CA ALA A 38 5.82 5.30 -3.57
C ALA A 38 5.14 3.92 -3.53
N LEU A 39 5.62 2.99 -2.71
CA LEU A 39 4.97 1.71 -2.46
C LEU A 39 3.59 1.88 -1.81
N CYS A 40 3.48 2.75 -0.80
CA CYS A 40 2.19 3.06 -0.16
C CYS A 40 1.19 3.64 -1.17
N TRP A 41 1.63 4.50 -2.10
CA TRP A 41 0.75 5.02 -3.15
C TRP A 41 0.30 3.95 -4.13
N ALA A 42 1.20 3.06 -4.55
CA ALA A 42 0.86 1.93 -5.42
C ALA A 42 -0.19 1.01 -4.77
N LEU A 43 -0.04 0.69 -3.48
CA LEU A 43 -1.00 -0.13 -2.74
C LEU A 43 -2.32 0.61 -2.51
N ARG A 44 -2.25 1.91 -2.19
CA ARG A 44 -3.44 2.74 -1.97
C ARG A 44 -4.32 2.77 -3.22
N GLU A 45 -3.74 2.81 -4.42
CA GLU A 45 -4.51 2.77 -5.67
C GLU A 45 -5.48 1.59 -5.70
N GLU A 46 -5.03 0.39 -5.34
CA GLU A 46 -5.85 -0.83 -5.33
C GLU A 46 -6.96 -0.76 -4.26
N ILE A 47 -6.62 -0.25 -3.08
CA ILE A 47 -7.60 -0.05 -2.00
C ILE A 47 -8.67 0.97 -2.41
N MET A 48 -8.29 2.05 -3.10
CA MET A 48 -9.21 3.12 -3.49
C MET A 48 -10.26 2.65 -4.50
N VAL A 49 -9.92 1.73 -5.41
CA VAL A 49 -10.90 1.14 -6.34
C VAL A 49 -11.99 0.39 -5.57
N ASN A 50 -11.59 -0.46 -4.62
CA ASN A 50 -12.53 -1.22 -3.78
C ASN A 50 -13.36 -0.31 -2.86
N TRP A 51 -12.71 0.73 -2.31
CA TRP A 51 -13.39 1.71 -1.46
C TRP A 51 -14.46 2.49 -2.23
N ALA A 52 -14.16 2.94 -3.45
CA ALA A 52 -15.12 3.62 -4.30
C ALA A 52 -16.31 2.71 -4.67
N ALA A 53 -16.05 1.46 -5.07
CA ALA A 53 -17.10 0.49 -5.39
C ALA A 53 -18.02 0.21 -4.19
N THR A 54 -17.43 0.09 -3.00
CA THR A 54 -18.18 -0.10 -1.74
C THR A 54 -19.07 1.11 -1.47
N ASN A 55 -18.52 2.33 -1.52
CA ASN A 55 -19.29 3.55 -1.29
C ASN A 55 -20.47 3.69 -2.26
N HIS A 56 -20.25 3.38 -3.54
CA HIS A 56 -21.32 3.40 -4.55
C HIS A 56 -22.42 2.38 -4.24
N THR A 57 -22.03 1.16 -3.84
CA THR A 57 -22.98 0.11 -3.46
C THR A 57 -23.83 0.51 -2.25
N PHE A 58 -23.20 1.09 -1.23
CA PHE A 58 -23.91 1.57 -0.03
C PHE A 58 -24.88 2.73 -0.35
N ALA A 59 -24.50 3.64 -1.25
CA ALA A 59 -25.37 4.73 -1.70
C ALA A 59 -26.59 4.20 -2.46
N ASN A 60 -26.40 3.28 -3.40
CA ASN A 60 -27.48 2.72 -4.23
C ASN A 60 -28.47 1.88 -3.40
N LYS A 61 -27.97 1.05 -2.48
CA LYS A 61 -28.81 0.17 -1.66
C LYS A 61 -29.50 0.89 -0.49
N LYS A 62 -29.18 2.17 -0.22
CA LYS A 62 -29.72 2.98 0.89
C LYS A 62 -29.75 2.23 2.23
N VAL A 63 -28.71 1.46 2.51
CA VAL A 63 -28.62 0.65 3.73
C VAL A 63 -28.43 1.52 4.97
N ARG A 64 -28.92 1.05 6.12
CA ARG A 64 -28.66 1.69 7.42
C ARG A 64 -27.16 1.69 7.70
N LYS A 65 -26.61 2.84 8.07
CA LYS A 65 -25.18 3.00 8.43
C LYS A 65 -25.03 2.98 9.96
N MET A 66 -24.05 2.22 10.44
CA MET A 66 -23.59 2.29 11.83
C MET A 66 -22.43 3.29 11.89
N TYR A 67 -22.51 4.26 12.81
CA TYR A 67 -21.44 5.22 13.05
C TYR A 67 -20.82 4.90 14.41
N TYR A 68 -19.55 4.53 14.39
CA TYR A 68 -18.75 4.35 15.61
C TYR A 68 -18.11 5.69 15.98
N MET A 69 -18.42 6.22 17.16
CA MET A 69 -17.84 7.46 17.70
C MET A 69 -16.97 7.12 18.90
N SER A 70 -15.71 7.55 18.85
CA SER A 70 -14.74 7.36 19.94
C SER A 70 -13.90 8.62 20.06
N MET A 71 -13.46 8.93 21.28
CA MET A 71 -12.48 10.01 21.53
C MET A 71 -11.07 9.59 21.08
N GLU A 72 -10.80 8.30 21.07
CA GLU A 72 -9.49 7.75 20.70
C GLU A 72 -9.66 6.60 19.72
N TYR A 73 -8.76 6.53 18.74
CA TYR A 73 -8.68 5.42 17.81
C TYR A 73 -7.21 5.12 17.50
N MET A 74 -6.75 3.93 17.86
CA MET A 74 -5.35 3.51 17.72
C MET A 74 -5.24 2.40 16.67
N PRO A 75 -5.08 2.75 15.37
CA PRO A 75 -5.01 1.76 14.30
C PRO A 75 -3.66 1.00 14.24
N GLY A 76 -2.64 1.50 14.94
CA GLY A 76 -1.28 0.99 14.84
C GLY A 76 -0.68 1.24 13.46
N ARG A 77 0.13 0.30 12.96
CA ARG A 77 0.79 0.39 11.65
C ARG A 77 -0.15 -0.07 10.53
N LEU A 78 -0.32 0.78 9.52
CA LEU A 78 -1.32 0.55 8.48
C LEU A 78 -0.77 -0.30 7.34
N LEU A 79 0.50 -0.15 6.98
CA LEU A 79 1.10 -0.84 5.84
C LEU A 79 0.99 -2.36 5.98
N VAL A 80 1.50 -2.92 7.09
CA VAL A 80 1.52 -4.37 7.30
C VAL A 80 0.09 -4.92 7.39
N ASN A 81 -0.81 -4.20 8.05
CA ASN A 81 -2.22 -4.58 8.15
C ASN A 81 -2.90 -4.59 6.78
N ASN A 82 -2.68 -3.56 5.96
CA ASN A 82 -3.23 -3.49 4.61
C ASN A 82 -2.68 -4.59 3.70
N LEU A 83 -1.37 -4.87 3.79
CA LEU A 83 -0.75 -5.95 3.00
C LEU A 83 -1.29 -7.34 3.35
N ASN A 84 -1.51 -7.60 4.64
CA ASN A 84 -2.16 -8.82 5.09
C ASN A 84 -3.61 -8.92 4.60
N ASN A 85 -4.38 -7.83 4.70
CA ASN A 85 -5.76 -7.79 4.24
C ASN A 85 -5.90 -8.00 2.72
N LEU A 86 -4.94 -7.51 1.94
CA LEU A 86 -4.88 -7.72 0.49
C LEU A 86 -4.31 -9.11 0.11
N CYS A 87 -3.82 -9.91 1.08
CA CYS A 87 -3.13 -11.18 0.85
C CYS A 87 -1.93 -11.06 -0.11
N GLN A 88 -1.22 -9.92 -0.10
CA GLN A 88 -0.13 -9.62 -1.04
C GLN A 88 1.27 -9.81 -0.45
N MET A 89 1.39 -10.46 0.70
CA MET A 89 2.68 -10.63 1.39
C MET A 89 3.74 -11.32 0.53
N ASP A 90 3.37 -12.34 -0.23
CA ASP A 90 4.30 -13.06 -1.11
C ASP A 90 4.80 -12.19 -2.27
N ILE A 91 3.93 -11.34 -2.81
CA ILE A 91 4.24 -10.40 -3.90
C ILE A 91 5.21 -9.34 -3.38
N ILE A 92 4.95 -8.79 -2.20
CA ILE A 92 5.83 -7.81 -1.56
C ILE A 92 7.20 -8.44 -1.28
N GLN A 93 7.26 -9.63 -0.71
CA GLN A 93 8.53 -10.30 -0.49
C GLN A 93 9.30 -10.53 -1.81
N GLY A 94 8.59 -10.88 -2.89
CA GLY A 94 9.17 -10.98 -4.23
C GLY A 94 9.73 -9.66 -4.76
N LEU A 95 9.01 -8.56 -4.56
CA LEU A 95 9.45 -7.21 -4.95
C LEU A 95 10.73 -6.82 -4.21
N PHE A 96 10.76 -6.99 -2.88
CA PHE A 96 11.90 -6.60 -2.07
C PHE A 96 13.15 -7.45 -2.37
N LYS A 97 12.98 -8.73 -2.73
CA LYS A 97 14.07 -9.57 -3.27
C LYS A 97 14.62 -9.01 -4.60
N LYS A 98 13.76 -8.55 -5.51
CA LYS A 98 14.18 -7.97 -6.80
C LYS A 98 14.86 -6.60 -6.65
N VAL A 99 14.40 -5.78 -5.71
CA VAL A 99 14.89 -4.40 -5.50
C VAL A 99 16.11 -4.36 -4.56
N ASN A 100 16.57 -5.52 -4.07
CA ASN A 100 17.70 -5.66 -3.14
C ASN A 100 17.59 -4.74 -1.91
N ARG A 101 16.37 -4.59 -1.36
CA ARG A 101 16.10 -3.82 -0.14
C ARG A 101 15.47 -4.72 0.93
N SER A 102 15.65 -4.36 2.20
CA SER A 102 15.08 -5.10 3.33
C SER A 102 13.68 -4.58 3.68
N PHE A 103 12.68 -5.47 3.61
CA PHE A 103 11.31 -5.17 4.02
C PHE A 103 11.24 -4.73 5.48
N ASN A 104 11.91 -5.45 6.38
CA ASN A 104 11.88 -5.14 7.82
C ASN A 104 12.40 -3.73 8.10
N LYS A 105 13.51 -3.34 7.47
CA LYS A 105 14.08 -1.99 7.63
C LYS A 105 13.10 -0.91 7.15
N ILE A 106 12.47 -1.13 6.00
CA ILE A 106 11.56 -0.17 5.38
C ILE A 106 10.23 -0.07 6.15
N SER A 107 9.68 -1.19 6.61
CA SER A 107 8.45 -1.21 7.43
C SER A 107 8.58 -0.48 8.77
N GLN A 108 9.81 -0.33 9.28
CA GLN A 108 10.09 0.43 10.50
C GLN A 108 10.15 1.95 10.27
N LEU A 109 10.27 2.39 9.01
CA LEU A 109 10.22 3.81 8.66
C LEU A 109 8.78 4.34 8.63
N GLU A 110 7.78 3.46 8.60
CA GLU A 110 6.38 3.87 8.73
C GLU A 110 6.18 4.50 10.10
N ALA A 111 5.80 5.78 10.13
CA ALA A 111 5.44 6.46 11.36
C ALA A 111 4.23 5.77 11.99
N GLU A 112 4.30 5.48 13.28
CA GLU A 112 3.13 5.01 14.00
C GLU A 112 2.12 6.15 14.09
N VAL A 113 0.87 5.85 13.71
CA VAL A 113 -0.22 6.81 13.88
C VAL A 113 -0.50 6.91 15.37
N GLY A 114 -0.01 8.00 15.98
CA GLY A 114 -0.42 8.41 17.33
C GLY A 114 -1.89 8.86 17.35
N ILE A 115 -2.43 8.99 18.56
CA ILE A 115 -3.81 9.46 18.82
C ILE A 115 -4.06 10.80 18.13
#